data_AF-A0A1Y4D6Z7-F1
#
_entry.id   AF-A0A1Y4D6Z7-F1
#
_cell.length_a   1.000
_cell.length_b   1.000
_cell.length_c   1.000
_cell.angle_alpha   90.00
_cell.angle_beta   90.00
_cell.angle_gamma   90.00
#
_symmetry.space_group_name_H-M   'P 1'
#
loop_
_entity.id
_entity.type
_entity.pdbx_description
1 polymer ?
#
loop_
_entity_poly.entity_id
_entity_poly.type
_entity_poly.pdbx_seq_one_letter_code
_entity_poly.pdbx_strand_id
1 'polypeptide(L)'
;MEVKKIPNCSTLLGKLRNGEHYLFHKNVLGDVTEEVAEANYLTTPRTLYAGEFLREEAVYNEDKGSTYTSQVTTTDVLRDEAFLFLRHTVDAHLYCKDEAKREAATQLAYVLKPFRQANNKTYLENTSQIYKLILKLQEDKNAEAITTLGLDSVVADLEESNELFNSTFKTRSMEKWGRKSLSNMKNIRPLVDDAFKELVNYINVLYQANEIAYQDEAMRTALGNLIDKITTYIAEQNEILVRRGTMGASETPEPTPEPTPQPATPVIKRIYQKEGGNPDNPNEIKRGALIAIECENVHLLDATGENPGDLIFRSISDLDDKVATEDITKATPTLIEFYMINDLTEGNYQFRIETYYNGEGNPPLEEPVVITYPETLKLV
;
A
#
# COMPACT_ATOMS: atom_id res chain seq x y z
N MET A 1 -2.87 0.22 -32.08
CA MET A 1 -2.84 0.68 -30.68
C MET A 1 -3.17 -0.50 -29.81
N GLU A 2 -2.21 -0.97 -29.02
CA GLU A 2 -2.42 -2.04 -28.06
C GLU A 2 -3.14 -1.46 -26.85
N VAL A 3 -4.33 -1.97 -26.56
CA VAL A 3 -5.15 -1.46 -25.45
C VAL A 3 -4.63 -2.06 -24.15
N LYS A 4 -4.01 -1.23 -23.31
CA LYS A 4 -3.57 -1.61 -21.97
C LYS A 4 -4.74 -2.18 -21.17
N LYS A 5 -4.48 -3.24 -20.40
CA LYS A 5 -5.49 -3.90 -19.57
C LYS A 5 -4.84 -4.55 -18.34
N ILE A 6 -5.47 -4.36 -17.19
CA ILE A 6 -5.08 -5.07 -15.96
C ILE A 6 -5.47 -6.55 -16.10
N PRO A 7 -4.52 -7.50 -15.91
CA PRO A 7 -4.80 -8.93 -16.03
C PRO A 7 -5.68 -9.45 -14.89
N ASN A 8 -6.35 -10.59 -15.12
CA ASN A 8 -7.09 -11.26 -14.05
C ASN A 8 -6.11 -11.86 -13.03
N CYS A 9 -6.20 -11.44 -11.77
CA CYS A 9 -5.34 -11.90 -10.68
C CYS A 9 -6.11 -12.61 -9.56
N SER A 10 -7.34 -13.09 -9.80
CA SER A 10 -8.16 -13.76 -8.78
C SER A 10 -7.46 -14.94 -8.10
N THR A 11 -6.73 -15.75 -8.89
CA THR A 11 -5.94 -16.88 -8.38
C THR A 11 -4.76 -16.43 -7.53
N LEU A 12 -4.10 -15.32 -7.89
CA LEU A 12 -3.01 -14.72 -7.12
C LEU A 12 -3.52 -14.24 -5.76
N LEU A 13 -4.61 -13.47 -5.75
CA LEU A 13 -5.15 -12.84 -4.53
C LEU A 13 -5.50 -13.89 -3.46
N GLY A 14 -6.08 -15.02 -3.88
CA GLY A 14 -6.38 -16.15 -3.01
C GLY A 14 -5.14 -16.84 -2.42
N LYS A 15 -3.96 -16.72 -3.05
CA LYS A 15 -2.70 -17.35 -2.64
C LYS A 15 -1.81 -16.45 -1.78
N LEU A 16 -2.15 -15.16 -1.65
CA LEU A 16 -1.42 -14.23 -0.79
C LEU A 16 -1.58 -14.57 0.69
N ARG A 17 -0.51 -14.36 1.46
CA ARG A 17 -0.58 -14.32 2.94
C ARG A 17 -1.29 -13.05 3.38
N ASN A 18 -1.83 -13.02 4.60
CA ASN A 18 -2.59 -11.88 5.09
C ASN A 18 -1.83 -10.54 5.00
N GLY A 19 -0.53 -10.52 5.32
CA GLY A 19 0.28 -9.30 5.20
C GLY A 19 0.57 -8.90 3.75
N GLU A 20 0.74 -9.87 2.85
CA GLU A 20 0.93 -9.63 1.41
C GLU A 20 -0.34 -9.05 0.79
N HIS A 21 -1.49 -9.63 1.15
CA HIS A 21 -2.82 -9.19 0.73
C HIS A 21 -3.12 -7.76 1.21
N TYR A 22 -2.92 -7.51 2.51
CA TYR A 22 -3.11 -6.19 3.10
C TYR A 22 -2.24 -5.12 2.42
N LEU A 23 -0.94 -5.40 2.22
CA LEU A 23 -0.02 -4.45 1.59
C LEU A 23 -0.38 -4.21 0.12
N PHE A 24 -0.73 -5.26 -0.63
CA PHE A 24 -1.17 -5.15 -2.01
C PHE A 24 -2.34 -4.17 -2.15
N HIS A 25 -3.41 -4.37 -1.39
CA HIS A 25 -4.59 -3.51 -1.46
C HIS A 25 -4.31 -2.09 -0.93
N LYS A 26 -3.45 -1.95 0.08
CA LYS A 26 -2.99 -0.65 0.55
C LYS A 26 -2.28 0.16 -0.54
N ASN A 27 -1.39 -0.49 -1.29
CA ASN A 27 -0.65 0.16 -2.37
C ASN A 27 -1.58 0.58 -3.52
N VAL A 28 -2.51 -0.31 -3.93
CA VAL A 28 -3.51 0.02 -4.96
C VAL A 28 -4.35 1.25 -4.54
N LEU A 29 -4.86 1.28 -3.30
CA LEU A 29 -5.61 2.44 -2.81
C LEU A 29 -4.76 3.71 -2.64
N GLY A 30 -3.46 3.56 -2.41
CA GLY A 30 -2.51 4.67 -2.40
C GLY A 30 -2.33 5.34 -3.76
N ASP A 31 -2.48 4.59 -4.86
CA ASP A 31 -2.41 5.11 -6.22
C ASP A 31 -3.77 5.58 -6.76
N VAL A 32 -4.86 4.91 -6.35
CA VAL A 32 -6.23 5.33 -6.69
C VAL A 32 -6.77 6.28 -5.61
N THR A 33 -6.16 7.47 -5.56
CA THR A 33 -6.56 8.53 -4.61
C THR A 33 -7.97 9.04 -4.89
N GLU A 34 -8.54 9.79 -3.95
CA GLU A 34 -9.87 10.41 -4.14
C GLU A 34 -9.88 11.37 -5.32
N GLU A 35 -8.82 12.18 -5.47
CA GLU A 35 -8.72 13.12 -6.58
C GLU A 35 -8.63 12.40 -7.93
N VAL A 36 -7.81 11.35 -8.01
CA VAL A 36 -7.68 10.53 -9.22
C VAL A 36 -9.00 9.84 -9.54
N ALA A 37 -9.71 9.33 -8.53
CA ALA A 37 -10.97 8.65 -8.72
C ALA A 37 -12.07 9.61 -9.22
N GLU A 38 -12.14 10.82 -8.67
CA GLU A 38 -13.10 11.85 -9.09
C GLU A 38 -12.83 12.31 -10.53
N ALA A 39 -11.57 12.62 -10.85
CA ALA A 39 -11.17 13.08 -12.18
C ALA A 39 -11.42 12.04 -13.30
N ASN A 40 -11.47 10.76 -12.96
CA ASN A 40 -11.59 9.66 -13.93
C ASN A 40 -12.86 8.82 -13.78
N TYR A 41 -13.91 9.35 -13.14
CA TYR A 41 -15.22 8.67 -12.99
C TYR A 41 -15.17 7.31 -12.26
N LEU A 42 -14.24 7.16 -11.31
CA LEU A 42 -14.04 5.95 -10.49
C LEU A 42 -14.54 6.10 -9.04
N THR A 43 -15.19 7.21 -8.68
CA THR A 43 -15.59 7.51 -7.29
C THR A 43 -16.38 6.38 -6.64
N THR A 44 -17.40 5.85 -7.32
CA THR A 44 -18.25 4.78 -6.79
C THR A 44 -17.48 3.48 -6.53
N PRO A 45 -16.80 2.86 -7.53
CA PRO A 45 -16.06 1.62 -7.28
C PRO A 45 -14.90 1.80 -6.28
N ARG A 46 -14.22 2.96 -6.28
CA ARG A 46 -13.18 3.26 -5.29
C ARG A 46 -13.74 3.33 -3.88
N THR A 47 -14.89 3.97 -3.68
CA THR A 47 -15.50 4.12 -2.34
C THR A 47 -15.90 2.77 -1.75
N LEU A 48 -16.50 1.89 -2.57
CA LEU A 48 -16.84 0.54 -2.15
C LEU A 48 -15.59 -0.27 -1.76
N TYR A 49 -14.57 -0.22 -2.61
CA TYR A 49 -13.31 -0.92 -2.37
C TYR A 49 -12.57 -0.39 -1.11
N ALA A 50 -12.47 0.92 -0.93
CA ALA A 50 -11.88 1.52 0.26
C ALA A 50 -12.65 1.13 1.54
N GLY A 51 -13.98 1.09 1.48
CA GLY A 51 -14.81 0.66 2.60
C GLY A 51 -14.55 -0.78 3.03
N GLU A 52 -14.44 -1.71 2.08
CA GLU A 52 -14.11 -3.11 2.39
C GLU A 52 -12.65 -3.26 2.87
N PHE A 53 -11.71 -2.52 2.28
CA PHE A 53 -10.31 -2.54 2.74
C PHE A 53 -10.15 -1.98 4.16
N LEU A 54 -10.87 -0.93 4.54
CA LEU A 54 -10.87 -0.41 5.92
C LEU A 54 -11.34 -1.46 6.93
N ARG A 55 -12.32 -2.30 6.54
CA ARG A 55 -12.77 -3.43 7.37
C ARG A 55 -11.68 -4.50 7.47
N GLU A 56 -10.93 -4.78 6.40
CA GLU A 56 -9.76 -5.67 6.45
C GLU A 56 -8.65 -5.08 7.33
N GLU A 57 -8.32 -3.80 7.19
CA GLU A 57 -7.30 -3.10 7.98
C GLU A 57 -7.59 -3.21 9.47
N ALA A 58 -8.85 -3.01 9.87
CA ALA A 58 -9.30 -3.17 11.26
C ALA A 58 -9.10 -4.61 11.79
N VAL A 59 -9.26 -5.63 10.93
CA VAL A 59 -9.06 -7.04 11.29
C VAL A 59 -7.58 -7.43 11.26
N TYR A 60 -6.80 -6.88 10.33
CA TYR A 60 -5.38 -7.17 10.16
C TYR A 60 -4.54 -6.55 11.28
N ASN A 61 -4.84 -5.30 11.67
CA ASN A 61 -4.17 -4.58 12.74
C ASN A 61 -4.71 -4.94 14.14
N GLU A 62 -5.55 -5.97 14.25
CA GLU A 62 -6.05 -6.44 15.54
C GLU A 62 -4.88 -6.99 16.38
N ASP A 63 -4.46 -6.22 17.38
CA ASP A 63 -3.45 -6.62 18.35
C ASP A 63 -3.92 -7.89 19.10
N LYS A 64 -3.26 -9.02 18.81
CA LYS A 64 -3.60 -10.34 19.39
C LYS A 64 -3.40 -10.40 20.91
N GLY A 65 -2.75 -9.40 21.51
CA GLY A 65 -2.66 -9.20 22.95
C GLY A 65 -3.49 -8.00 23.38
N SER A 66 -4.83 -8.12 23.42
CA SER A 66 -5.64 -6.96 23.80
C SER A 66 -5.23 -6.46 25.19
N THR A 67 -4.95 -5.15 25.31
CA THR A 67 -4.70 -4.45 26.59
C THR A 67 -5.80 -4.76 27.62
N TYR A 68 -7.01 -5.05 27.13
CA TYR A 68 -8.15 -5.47 27.94
C TYR A 68 -8.04 -6.89 28.52
N THR A 69 -7.28 -7.79 27.90
CA THR A 69 -7.01 -9.11 28.49
C THR A 69 -6.16 -8.93 29.74
N SER A 70 -5.10 -8.11 29.68
CA SER A 70 -4.30 -7.78 30.86
C SER A 70 -5.10 -7.03 31.92
N GLN A 71 -5.93 -6.04 31.54
CA GLN A 71 -6.75 -5.30 32.49
C GLN A 71 -7.81 -6.17 33.18
N VAL A 72 -8.44 -7.11 32.44
CA VAL A 72 -9.37 -8.07 33.06
C VAL A 72 -8.62 -8.96 34.05
N THR A 73 -7.42 -9.44 33.74
CA THR A 73 -6.62 -10.23 34.69
C THR A 73 -6.24 -9.41 35.93
N THR A 74 -5.82 -8.15 35.78
CA THR A 74 -5.48 -7.30 36.93
C THR A 74 -6.68 -7.02 37.82
N THR A 75 -7.82 -6.65 37.24
CA THR A 75 -9.05 -6.36 38.01
C THR A 75 -9.63 -7.62 38.67
N ASP A 76 -9.43 -8.79 38.06
CA ASP A 76 -9.78 -10.08 38.65
C ASP A 76 -8.98 -10.38 39.92
N VAL A 77 -7.66 -10.17 39.86
CA VAL A 77 -6.74 -10.35 40.99
C VAL A 77 -7.11 -9.43 42.14
N LEU A 78 -7.37 -8.14 41.87
CA LEU A 78 -7.78 -7.18 42.91
C LEU A 78 -9.05 -7.61 43.65
N ARG A 79 -10.07 -8.06 42.90
CA ARG A 79 -11.32 -8.56 43.50
C ARG A 79 -11.06 -9.82 44.34
N ASP A 80 -10.27 -10.75 43.82
CA ASP A 80 -9.97 -12.00 44.52
C ASP A 80 -9.14 -11.76 45.79
N GLU A 81 -8.20 -10.82 45.76
CA GLU A 81 -7.43 -10.38 46.93
C GLU A 81 -8.32 -9.75 48.00
N ALA A 82 -9.24 -8.85 47.63
CA ALA A 82 -10.21 -8.26 48.55
C ALA A 82 -11.11 -9.33 49.20
N PHE A 83 -11.59 -10.30 48.42
CA PHE A 83 -12.39 -11.42 48.93
C PHE A 83 -11.59 -12.31 49.88
N LEU A 84 -10.35 -12.65 49.51
CA LEU A 84 -9.46 -13.47 50.34
C LEU A 84 -9.14 -12.76 51.66
N PHE A 85 -8.88 -11.46 51.62
CA PHE A 85 -8.64 -10.66 52.82
C PHE A 85 -9.83 -10.69 53.77
N LEU A 86 -11.05 -10.46 53.27
CA LEU A 86 -12.29 -10.57 54.04
C LEU A 86 -12.41 -11.96 54.69
N ARG A 87 -12.28 -13.02 53.88
CA ARG A 87 -12.42 -14.41 54.33
C ARG A 87 -11.39 -14.75 55.41
N HIS A 88 -10.12 -14.41 55.17
CA HIS A 88 -9.04 -14.71 56.11
C HIS A 88 -9.16 -13.91 57.40
N THR A 89 -9.67 -12.68 57.34
CA THR A 89 -9.94 -11.88 58.53
C THR A 89 -11.03 -12.51 59.38
N VAL A 90 -12.13 -12.96 58.77
CA VAL A 90 -13.18 -13.70 59.51
C VAL A 90 -12.64 -15.00 60.08
N ASP A 91 -11.90 -15.79 59.29
CA ASP A 91 -11.31 -17.06 59.74
C ASP A 91 -10.35 -16.88 60.93
N ALA A 92 -9.53 -15.83 60.90
CA ALA A 92 -8.62 -15.51 62.00
C ALA A 92 -9.38 -15.15 63.29
N HIS A 93 -10.46 -14.39 63.18
CA HIS A 93 -11.24 -13.95 64.34
C HIS A 93 -12.07 -15.06 65.00
N LEU A 94 -12.27 -16.21 64.35
CA LEU A 94 -12.84 -17.41 65.00
C LEU A 94 -11.98 -17.93 66.16
N TYR A 95 -10.69 -17.62 66.15
CA TYR A 95 -9.73 -18.00 67.20
C TYR A 95 -9.36 -16.83 68.11
N CYS A 96 -10.06 -15.68 67.99
CA CYS A 96 -9.81 -14.52 68.84
C CYS A 96 -10.17 -14.83 70.30
N LYS A 97 -9.37 -14.30 71.24
CA LYS A 97 -9.66 -14.41 72.68
C LYS A 97 -10.79 -13.46 73.12
N ASP A 98 -11.03 -12.41 72.35
CA ASP A 98 -12.13 -11.47 72.56
C ASP A 98 -13.43 -12.15 72.13
N GLU A 99 -14.34 -12.34 73.09
CA GLU A 99 -15.59 -13.06 72.89
C GLU A 99 -16.51 -12.35 71.90
N ALA A 100 -16.62 -11.02 71.96
CA ALA A 100 -17.46 -10.23 71.05
C ALA A 100 -16.98 -10.37 69.59
N LYS A 101 -15.65 -10.31 69.39
CA LYS A 101 -15.07 -10.53 68.05
C LYS A 101 -15.24 -11.96 67.55
N ARG A 102 -15.14 -12.95 68.44
CA ARG A 102 -15.33 -14.36 68.08
C ARG A 102 -16.77 -14.67 67.69
N GLU A 103 -17.75 -14.09 68.39
CA GLU A 103 -19.18 -14.22 68.08
C GLU A 103 -19.51 -13.56 66.74
N ALA A 104 -19.05 -12.32 66.53
CA ALA A 104 -19.17 -11.61 65.25
C ALA A 104 -18.57 -12.43 64.09
N ALA A 105 -17.38 -13.00 64.29
CA ALA A 105 -16.74 -13.87 63.29
C ALA A 105 -17.52 -15.15 63.03
N THR A 106 -18.12 -15.76 64.06
CA THR A 106 -18.95 -16.97 63.91
C THR A 106 -20.19 -16.69 63.05
N GLN A 107 -20.82 -15.55 63.27
CA GLN A 107 -21.95 -15.09 62.46
C GLN A 107 -21.54 -14.85 61.00
N LEU A 108 -20.48 -14.07 60.76
CA LEU A 108 -20.02 -13.79 59.40
C LEU A 108 -19.47 -15.03 58.68
N ALA A 109 -18.88 -16.00 59.41
CA ALA A 109 -18.45 -17.27 58.86
C ALA A 109 -19.64 -18.09 58.33
N TYR A 110 -20.81 -18.01 58.98
CA TYR A 110 -22.04 -18.63 58.48
C TYR A 110 -22.49 -17.97 57.17
N VAL A 111 -22.43 -16.63 57.09
CA VAL A 111 -22.75 -15.87 55.88
C VAL A 111 -21.80 -16.21 54.73
N LEU A 112 -20.50 -16.35 55.00
CA LEU A 112 -19.47 -16.67 54.00
C LEU A 112 -19.51 -18.12 53.52
N LYS A 113 -20.09 -19.05 54.30
CA LYS A 113 -20.06 -20.49 54.03
C LYS A 113 -20.47 -20.87 52.60
N PRO A 114 -21.54 -20.33 52.00
CA PRO A 114 -21.94 -20.67 50.62
C PRO A 114 -20.99 -20.12 49.55
N PHE A 115 -20.19 -19.11 49.88
CA PHE A 115 -19.38 -18.34 48.93
C PHE A 115 -17.88 -18.58 49.09
N ARG A 116 -17.45 -19.50 49.98
CA ARG A 116 -16.02 -19.71 50.32
C ARG A 116 -15.10 -20.01 49.14
N GLN A 117 -15.66 -20.49 48.03
CA GLN A 117 -14.93 -20.83 46.80
C GLN A 117 -15.22 -19.87 45.65
N ALA A 118 -15.82 -18.70 45.89
CA ALA A 118 -16.20 -17.75 44.84
C ALA A 118 -15.01 -17.39 43.94
N ASN A 119 -13.84 -17.14 44.55
CA ASN A 119 -12.58 -16.83 43.85
C ASN A 119 -12.08 -17.94 42.91
N ASN A 120 -12.50 -19.20 43.10
CA ASN A 120 -12.10 -20.32 42.25
C ASN A 120 -13.12 -20.62 41.12
N LYS A 121 -14.17 -19.80 40.99
CA LYS A 121 -15.22 -19.99 39.97
C LYS A 121 -14.87 -19.26 38.68
N THR A 122 -15.65 -19.54 37.64
CA THR A 122 -15.57 -18.77 36.39
C THR A 122 -15.87 -17.29 36.65
N TYR A 123 -15.36 -16.38 35.83
CA TYR A 123 -15.53 -14.93 36.00
C TYR A 123 -16.96 -14.48 36.27
N LEU A 124 -17.93 -15.03 35.53
CA LEU A 124 -19.34 -14.70 35.69
C LEU A 124 -19.93 -15.26 36.99
N GLU A 125 -19.58 -16.50 37.32
CA GLU A 125 -20.03 -17.13 38.56
C GLU A 125 -19.42 -16.42 39.78
N ASN A 126 -18.12 -16.12 39.76
CA ASN A 126 -17.43 -15.37 40.82
C ASN A 126 -18.11 -14.02 41.03
N THR A 127 -18.26 -13.21 39.97
CA THR A 127 -18.96 -11.92 40.02
C THR A 127 -20.36 -12.05 40.63
N SER A 128 -21.14 -13.06 40.22
CA SER A 128 -22.48 -13.28 40.76
C SER A 128 -22.50 -13.70 42.24
N GLN A 129 -21.49 -14.48 42.67
CA GLN A 129 -21.37 -14.95 44.04
C GLN A 129 -20.90 -13.83 44.97
N ILE A 130 -19.95 -13.00 44.53
CA ILE A 130 -19.50 -11.83 45.27
C ILE A 130 -20.62 -10.81 45.43
N TYR A 131 -21.40 -10.51 44.38
CA TYR A 131 -22.60 -9.67 44.53
C TYR A 131 -23.59 -10.21 45.57
N LYS A 132 -23.89 -11.52 45.52
CA LYS A 132 -24.78 -12.15 46.49
C LYS A 132 -24.22 -12.12 47.91
N LEU A 133 -22.90 -12.27 48.06
CA LEU A 133 -22.22 -12.17 49.35
C LEU A 133 -22.32 -10.75 49.90
N ILE A 134 -22.00 -9.73 49.11
CA ILE A 134 -22.10 -8.32 49.52
C ILE A 134 -23.51 -8.00 50.00
N LEU A 135 -24.54 -8.37 49.22
CA LEU A 135 -25.94 -8.19 49.62
C LEU A 135 -26.25 -8.86 50.97
N LYS A 136 -25.69 -10.05 51.22
CA LYS A 136 -25.87 -10.75 52.51
C LYS A 136 -25.13 -10.06 53.64
N LEU A 137 -23.93 -9.54 53.40
CA LEU A 137 -23.15 -8.80 54.39
C LEU A 137 -23.82 -7.47 54.76
N GLN A 138 -24.43 -6.79 53.78
CA GLN A 138 -25.15 -5.52 53.97
C GLN A 138 -26.54 -5.68 54.61
N GLU A 139 -27.01 -6.90 54.91
CA GLU A 139 -28.26 -7.09 55.67
C GLU A 139 -28.08 -6.53 57.10
N ASP A 140 -29.06 -5.77 57.60
CA ASP A 140 -29.00 -5.08 58.91
C ASP A 140 -28.52 -5.96 60.07
N LYS A 141 -28.92 -7.23 60.07
CA LYS A 141 -28.53 -8.21 61.10
C LYS A 141 -27.02 -8.46 61.19
N ASN A 142 -26.25 -8.16 60.14
CA ASN A 142 -24.81 -8.39 60.05
C ASN A 142 -23.98 -7.11 60.25
N ALA A 143 -24.62 -5.93 60.27
CA ALA A 143 -23.92 -4.64 60.35
C ALA A 143 -23.04 -4.54 61.61
N GLU A 144 -23.59 -4.88 62.78
CA GLU A 144 -22.85 -4.85 64.05
C GLU A 144 -21.63 -5.79 64.02
N ALA A 145 -21.77 -6.98 63.42
CA ALA A 145 -20.68 -7.95 63.32
C ALA A 145 -19.56 -7.46 62.37
N ILE A 146 -19.92 -6.77 61.29
CA ILE A 146 -18.95 -6.16 60.36
C ILE A 146 -18.16 -5.06 61.05
N THR A 147 -18.85 -4.14 61.74
CA THR A 147 -18.20 -3.06 62.48
C THR A 147 -17.33 -3.57 63.63
N THR A 148 -17.77 -4.61 64.34
CA THR A 148 -17.01 -5.24 65.43
C THR A 148 -15.67 -5.82 64.96
N LEU A 149 -15.62 -6.32 63.71
CA LEU A 149 -14.39 -6.83 63.10
C LEU A 149 -13.62 -5.77 62.29
N GLY A 150 -14.12 -4.54 62.18
CA GLY A 150 -13.50 -3.47 61.40
C GLY A 150 -13.49 -3.76 59.90
N LEU A 151 -14.53 -4.42 59.39
CA LEU A 151 -14.61 -4.88 58.01
C LEU A 151 -15.37 -3.92 57.09
N ASP A 152 -15.84 -2.77 57.59
CA ASP A 152 -16.67 -1.84 56.82
C ASP A 152 -15.98 -1.38 55.52
N SER A 153 -14.72 -0.97 55.60
CA SER A 153 -13.93 -0.58 54.42
C SER A 153 -13.66 -1.77 53.50
N VAL A 154 -13.45 -2.97 54.06
CA VAL A 154 -13.18 -4.19 53.29
C VAL A 154 -14.39 -4.60 52.45
N VAL A 155 -15.59 -4.47 53.02
CA VAL A 155 -16.84 -4.76 52.28
C VAL A 155 -17.04 -3.75 51.16
N ALA A 156 -16.76 -2.47 51.40
CA ALA A 156 -16.79 -1.43 50.37
C ALA A 156 -15.75 -1.67 49.26
N ASP A 157 -14.50 -2.00 49.61
CA ASP A 157 -13.41 -2.28 48.67
C ASP A 157 -13.75 -3.52 47.80
N LEU A 158 -14.38 -4.54 48.38
CA LEU A 158 -14.83 -5.72 47.66
C LEU A 158 -15.96 -5.40 46.67
N GLU A 159 -16.88 -4.52 47.06
CA GLU A 159 -17.95 -4.02 46.17
C GLU A 159 -17.37 -3.24 45.00
N GLU A 160 -16.51 -2.26 45.27
CA GLU A 160 -15.84 -1.45 44.25
C GLU A 160 -15.00 -2.32 43.28
N SER A 161 -14.21 -3.25 43.82
CA SER A 161 -13.39 -4.14 43.00
C SER A 161 -14.22 -5.08 42.12
N ASN A 162 -15.37 -5.55 42.62
CA ASN A 162 -16.29 -6.39 41.85
C ASN A 162 -17.00 -5.60 40.75
N GLU A 163 -17.39 -4.36 41.01
CA GLU A 163 -17.95 -3.46 39.99
C GLU A 163 -16.93 -3.09 38.91
N LEU A 164 -15.70 -2.77 39.31
CA LEU A 164 -14.60 -2.47 38.41
C LEU A 164 -14.31 -3.65 37.48
N PHE A 165 -14.24 -4.87 38.03
CA PHE A 165 -14.11 -6.09 37.25
C PHE A 165 -15.27 -6.25 36.27
N ASN A 166 -16.52 -6.14 36.73
CA ASN A 166 -17.71 -6.32 35.90
C ASN A 166 -17.76 -5.30 34.76
N SER A 167 -17.41 -4.04 35.03
CA SER A 167 -17.31 -2.98 34.02
C SER A 167 -16.24 -3.27 32.97
N THR A 168 -15.04 -3.65 33.42
CA THR A 168 -13.91 -4.01 32.53
C THR A 168 -14.23 -5.25 31.70
N PHE A 169 -14.84 -6.26 32.31
CA PHE A 169 -15.26 -7.49 31.66
C PHE A 169 -16.37 -7.24 30.63
N LYS A 170 -17.36 -6.39 30.94
CA LYS A 170 -18.41 -5.96 30.01
C LYS A 170 -17.83 -5.18 28.83
N THR A 171 -16.92 -4.24 29.08
CA THR A 171 -16.23 -3.47 28.03
C THR A 171 -15.46 -4.40 27.10
N ARG A 172 -14.63 -5.30 27.64
CA ARG A 172 -13.95 -6.33 26.86
C ARG A 172 -14.94 -7.20 26.08
N SER A 173 -16.08 -7.55 26.66
CA SER A 173 -17.10 -8.38 26.02
C SER A 173 -17.81 -7.64 24.90
N MET A 174 -18.18 -6.37 25.09
CA MET A 174 -18.78 -5.50 24.06
C MET A 174 -17.80 -5.28 22.92
N GLU A 175 -16.54 -5.02 23.21
CA GLU A 175 -15.51 -4.97 22.18
C GLU A 175 -15.33 -6.32 21.52
N LYS A 176 -15.35 -7.45 22.26
CA LYS A 176 -15.27 -8.79 21.65
C LYS A 176 -16.46 -9.07 20.74
N TRP A 177 -17.65 -8.57 21.09
CA TRP A 177 -18.86 -8.69 20.27
C TRP A 177 -18.82 -7.76 19.06
N GLY A 178 -18.36 -6.52 19.21
CA GLY A 178 -18.05 -5.61 18.10
C GLY A 178 -16.98 -6.21 17.16
N ARG A 179 -15.94 -6.83 17.73
CA ARG A 179 -14.90 -7.59 17.02
C ARG A 179 -15.47 -8.82 16.30
N LYS A 180 -16.42 -9.54 16.89
CA LYS A 180 -17.08 -10.70 16.26
C LYS A 180 -18.01 -10.29 15.10
N SER A 181 -18.42 -9.02 15.07
CA SER A 181 -19.14 -8.42 13.93
C SER A 181 -18.22 -8.06 12.76
N LEU A 182 -16.89 -8.07 12.95
CA LEU A 182 -15.91 -7.93 11.90
C LEU A 182 -15.39 -9.33 11.53
N SER A 183 -15.84 -9.78 10.37
CA SER A 183 -15.42 -10.99 9.68
C SER A 183 -13.89 -11.18 9.78
N ASN A 184 -13.44 -12.31 10.35
CA ASN A 184 -12.01 -12.68 10.34
C ASN A 184 -11.40 -12.61 8.92
N MET A 185 -10.07 -12.60 8.79
CA MET A 185 -9.37 -12.50 7.48
C MET A 185 -9.92 -13.46 6.42
N LYS A 186 -10.39 -14.65 6.79
CA LYS A 186 -10.97 -15.62 5.84
C LYS A 186 -12.28 -15.13 5.20
N ASN A 187 -13.08 -14.36 5.94
CA ASN A 187 -14.37 -13.86 5.50
C ASN A 187 -14.28 -12.46 4.87
N ILE A 188 -13.35 -11.61 5.32
CA ILE A 188 -13.24 -10.25 4.79
C ILE A 188 -12.44 -10.18 3.48
N ARG A 189 -11.38 -11.00 3.33
CA ARG A 189 -10.55 -10.99 2.10
C ARG A 189 -11.36 -11.20 0.82
N PRO A 190 -12.29 -12.16 0.73
CA PRO A 190 -13.11 -12.31 -0.49
C PRO A 190 -13.94 -11.06 -0.83
N LEU A 191 -14.41 -10.31 0.18
CA LEU A 191 -15.18 -9.08 -0.04
C LEU A 191 -14.28 -7.97 -0.60
N VAL A 192 -13.06 -7.85 -0.08
CA VAL A 192 -12.04 -6.92 -0.60
C VAL A 192 -11.62 -7.31 -2.01
N ASP A 193 -11.39 -8.61 -2.26
CA ASP A 193 -11.07 -9.16 -3.58
C ASP A 193 -12.15 -8.84 -4.62
N ASP A 194 -13.43 -9.00 -4.26
CA ASP A 194 -14.55 -8.75 -5.16
C ASP A 194 -14.72 -7.25 -5.46
N ALA A 195 -14.59 -6.39 -4.44
CA ALA A 195 -14.62 -4.94 -4.64
C ALA A 195 -13.42 -4.44 -5.47
N PHE A 196 -12.23 -5.02 -5.28
CA PHE A 196 -11.06 -4.75 -6.11
C PHE A 196 -11.27 -5.18 -7.57
N LYS A 197 -11.84 -6.38 -7.82
CA LYS A 197 -12.16 -6.85 -9.18
C LYS A 197 -13.14 -5.89 -9.87
N GLU A 198 -14.12 -5.38 -9.15
CA GLU A 198 -15.05 -4.39 -9.68
C GLU A 198 -14.29 -3.11 -10.10
N LEU A 199 -13.46 -2.55 -9.21
CA LEU A 199 -12.63 -1.38 -9.55
C LEU A 199 -11.77 -1.62 -10.80
N VAL A 200 -11.09 -2.76 -10.88
CA VAL A 200 -10.26 -3.14 -12.04
C VAL A 200 -11.10 -3.22 -13.33
N ASN A 201 -12.31 -3.77 -13.26
CA ASN A 201 -13.20 -3.82 -14.41
C ASN A 201 -13.59 -2.41 -14.87
N TYR A 202 -13.93 -1.51 -13.94
CA TYR A 202 -14.23 -0.12 -14.28
C TYR A 202 -13.04 0.60 -14.92
N ILE A 203 -11.82 0.44 -14.38
CA ILE A 203 -10.61 1.04 -14.95
C ILE A 203 -10.40 0.56 -16.40
N ASN A 204 -10.47 -0.75 -16.63
CA ASN A 204 -10.30 -1.34 -17.96
C ASN A 204 -11.37 -0.85 -18.95
N VAL A 205 -12.65 -0.81 -18.53
CA VAL A 205 -13.76 -0.35 -19.37
C VAL A 205 -13.64 1.14 -19.70
N LEU A 206 -13.29 1.98 -18.72
CA LEU A 206 -13.14 3.41 -18.93
C LEU A 206 -11.94 3.73 -19.82
N TYR A 207 -10.82 3.03 -19.65
CA TYR A 207 -9.68 3.17 -20.55
C TYR A 207 -10.05 2.80 -21.99
N GLN A 208 -10.73 1.68 -22.19
CA GLN A 208 -11.19 1.27 -23.52
C GLN A 208 -12.22 2.25 -24.11
N ALA A 209 -13.15 2.76 -23.30
CA ALA A 209 -14.12 3.75 -23.74
C ALA A 209 -13.44 5.07 -24.13
N ASN A 210 -12.37 5.46 -23.44
CA ASN A 210 -11.57 6.62 -23.80
C ASN A 210 -10.86 6.41 -25.15
N GLU A 211 -10.30 5.22 -25.39
CA GLU A 211 -9.64 4.86 -26.65
C GLU A 211 -10.58 4.82 -27.85
N ILE A 212 -11.89 4.63 -27.65
CA ILE A 212 -12.86 4.48 -28.74
C ILE A 212 -13.70 5.75 -28.93
N ALA A 213 -14.09 6.41 -27.84
CA ALA A 213 -15.11 7.45 -27.86
C ALA A 213 -14.62 8.81 -27.36
N TYR A 214 -14.03 8.88 -26.16
CA TYR A 214 -13.75 10.18 -25.53
C TYR A 214 -12.47 10.85 -26.07
N GLN A 215 -11.43 10.07 -26.40
CA GLN A 215 -10.12 10.54 -26.87
C GLN A 215 -9.50 11.64 -25.97
N ASP A 216 -9.76 11.58 -24.66
CA ASP A 216 -9.20 12.52 -23.68
C ASP A 216 -7.78 12.08 -23.31
N GLU A 217 -6.79 12.93 -23.58
CA GLU A 217 -5.38 12.65 -23.35
C GLU A 217 -5.04 12.59 -21.84
N ALA A 218 -5.68 13.44 -21.02
CA ALA A 218 -5.45 13.43 -19.58
C ALA A 218 -6.01 12.14 -18.96
N MET A 219 -7.20 11.71 -19.37
CA MET A 219 -7.80 10.44 -18.94
C MET A 219 -6.98 9.25 -19.44
N ARG A 220 -6.49 9.29 -20.70
CA ARG A 220 -5.61 8.25 -21.27
C ARG A 220 -4.37 8.06 -20.41
N THR A 221 -3.68 9.15 -20.08
CA THR A 221 -2.47 9.10 -19.27
C THR A 221 -2.77 8.66 -17.84
N ALA A 222 -3.80 9.21 -17.20
CA ALA A 222 -4.14 8.86 -15.82
C ALA A 222 -4.53 7.38 -15.67
N LEU A 223 -5.47 6.89 -16.49
CA LEU A 223 -5.91 5.49 -16.45
C LEU A 223 -4.81 4.53 -16.92
N GLY A 224 -4.04 4.91 -17.94
CA GLY A 224 -2.89 4.12 -18.41
C GLY A 224 -1.84 3.92 -17.32
N ASN A 225 -1.50 4.99 -16.58
CA ASN A 225 -0.57 4.92 -15.45
C ASN A 225 -1.10 4.02 -14.32
N LEU A 226 -2.40 4.08 -14.02
CA LEU A 226 -3.01 3.18 -13.03
C LEU A 226 -2.95 1.70 -13.47
N ILE A 227 -3.22 1.43 -14.74
CA ILE A 227 -3.13 0.08 -15.30
C ILE A 227 -1.70 -0.45 -15.16
N ASP A 228 -0.69 0.36 -15.51
CA ASP A 228 0.71 -0.04 -15.40
C ASP A 228 1.08 -0.37 -13.95
N LYS A 229 0.79 0.53 -13.00
CA LYS A 229 1.10 0.34 -11.57
C LYS A 229 0.44 -0.91 -10.99
N ILE A 230 -0.86 -1.11 -11.25
CA ILE A 230 -1.59 -2.28 -10.74
C ILE A 230 -1.03 -3.56 -11.37
N THR A 231 -0.66 -3.52 -12.64
CA THR A 231 -0.02 -4.66 -13.34
C THR A 231 1.35 -4.97 -12.74
N THR A 232 2.15 -3.96 -12.41
CA THR A 232 3.43 -4.12 -11.70
C THR A 232 3.22 -4.78 -10.34
N TYR A 233 2.26 -4.31 -9.53
CA TYR A 233 1.97 -4.95 -8.24
C TYR A 233 1.56 -6.41 -8.39
N ILE A 234 0.77 -6.75 -9.41
CA ILE A 234 0.40 -8.14 -9.71
C ILE A 234 1.64 -8.96 -10.08
N ALA A 235 2.54 -8.44 -10.91
CA ALA A 235 3.76 -9.11 -11.33
C ALA A 235 4.71 -9.38 -10.14
N GLU A 236 4.93 -8.38 -9.28
CA GLU A 236 5.76 -8.51 -8.07
C GLU A 236 5.23 -9.59 -7.14
N GLN A 237 3.92 -9.59 -6.87
CA GLN A 237 3.32 -10.62 -6.03
C GLN A 237 3.40 -12.02 -6.67
N ASN A 238 3.20 -12.12 -7.98
CA ASN A 238 3.34 -13.38 -8.71
C ASN A 238 4.76 -13.95 -8.59
N GLU A 239 5.78 -13.11 -8.74
CA GLU A 239 7.16 -13.52 -8.62
C GLU A 239 7.45 -14.10 -7.22
N ILE A 240 6.95 -13.44 -6.18
CA ILE A 240 7.05 -13.94 -4.79
C ILE A 240 6.35 -15.30 -4.66
N LEU A 241 5.16 -15.47 -5.26
CA LEU A 241 4.40 -16.73 -5.20
C LEU A 241 5.06 -17.88 -5.96
N VAL A 242 5.69 -17.59 -7.11
CA VAL A 242 6.45 -18.56 -7.92
C VAL A 242 7.72 -18.99 -7.18
N ARG A 243 8.50 -18.04 -6.63
CA ARG A 243 9.68 -18.33 -5.79
C ARG A 243 9.33 -19.19 -4.59
N ARG A 244 8.11 -19.05 -4.06
CA ARG A 244 7.57 -19.85 -2.95
C ARG A 244 7.02 -21.23 -3.36
N GLY A 245 6.89 -21.51 -4.66
CA GLY A 245 6.28 -22.75 -5.17
C GLY A 245 4.77 -22.84 -4.97
N THR A 246 4.11 -21.72 -4.62
CA THR A 246 2.66 -21.65 -4.42
C THR A 246 1.88 -21.35 -5.70
N MET A 247 2.57 -20.90 -6.75
CA MET A 247 2.07 -20.77 -8.13
C MET A 247 2.99 -21.50 -9.10
N GLY A 248 2.41 -22.09 -10.16
CA GLY A 248 3.18 -22.63 -11.27
C GLY A 248 3.58 -21.52 -12.24
N ALA A 249 4.74 -21.64 -12.89
CA ALA A 249 5.24 -20.66 -13.87
C ALA A 249 4.32 -20.44 -15.09
N SER A 250 3.33 -21.32 -15.29
CA SER A 250 2.29 -21.21 -16.33
C SER A 250 1.02 -20.48 -15.86
N GLU A 251 0.84 -20.25 -14.55
CA GLU A 251 -0.27 -19.45 -13.99
C GLU A 251 0.10 -17.98 -13.82
N THR A 252 1.35 -17.62 -14.13
CA THR A 252 1.72 -16.23 -14.39
C THR A 252 0.77 -15.72 -15.47
N PRO A 253 0.03 -14.61 -15.25
CA PRO A 253 -0.41 -13.83 -16.39
C PRO A 253 0.82 -13.68 -17.28
N GLU A 254 0.69 -13.95 -18.58
CA GLU A 254 1.74 -13.50 -19.49
C GLU A 254 2.03 -12.06 -19.06
N PRO A 255 3.30 -11.73 -18.73
CA PRO A 255 3.61 -10.34 -18.55
C PRO A 255 3.03 -9.69 -19.80
N THR A 256 2.16 -8.69 -19.62
CA THR A 256 2.06 -7.67 -20.66
C THR A 256 3.52 -7.41 -21.00
N PRO A 257 3.95 -7.66 -22.26
CA PRO A 257 5.37 -7.57 -22.60
C PRO A 257 5.87 -6.33 -21.88
N GLU A 258 6.92 -6.50 -21.05
CA GLU A 258 7.47 -5.37 -20.30
C GLU A 258 7.38 -4.19 -21.25
N PRO A 259 6.75 -3.05 -20.88
CA PRO A 259 6.80 -1.91 -21.76
C PRO A 259 8.29 -1.72 -21.99
N THR A 260 8.74 -2.07 -23.20
CA THR A 260 10.13 -1.96 -23.62
C THR A 260 10.46 -0.56 -23.19
N PRO A 261 11.36 -0.37 -22.20
CA PRO A 261 11.40 0.81 -21.35
C PRO A 261 11.15 1.99 -22.25
N GLN A 262 9.95 2.60 -22.18
CA GLN A 262 9.52 3.50 -23.25
C GLN A 262 10.65 4.52 -23.32
N PRO A 263 11.47 4.51 -24.40
CA PRO A 263 12.71 5.25 -24.37
C PRO A 263 12.27 6.67 -24.12
N ALA A 264 12.72 7.25 -23.00
CA ALA A 264 12.36 8.59 -22.63
C ALA A 264 12.48 9.44 -23.90
N THR A 265 11.37 10.05 -24.34
CA THR A 265 11.19 10.41 -25.75
C THR A 265 12.45 11.07 -26.29
N PRO A 266 13.10 10.51 -27.33
CA PRO A 266 14.36 11.05 -27.81
C PRO A 266 14.12 12.45 -28.37
N VAL A 267 14.81 13.45 -27.82
CA VAL A 267 14.64 14.86 -28.21
C VAL A 267 15.98 15.50 -28.50
N ILE A 268 16.03 16.30 -29.56
CA ILE A 268 17.16 17.19 -29.87
C ILE A 268 16.87 18.54 -29.20
N LYS A 269 17.75 18.98 -28.31
CA LYS A 269 17.60 20.26 -27.59
C LYS A 269 18.19 21.42 -28.37
N ARG A 270 19.41 21.26 -28.87
CA ARG A 270 20.14 22.33 -29.56
C ARG A 270 21.19 21.74 -30.49
N ILE A 271 21.38 22.40 -31.62
CA ILE A 271 22.49 22.14 -32.55
C ILE A 271 23.32 23.41 -32.63
N TYR A 272 24.64 23.30 -32.51
CA TYR A 272 25.53 24.46 -32.57
C TYR A 272 26.94 24.08 -33.00
N GLN A 273 27.66 25.06 -33.53
CA GLN A 273 29.07 24.92 -33.88
C GLN A 273 29.97 25.12 -32.64
N LYS A 274 30.86 24.17 -32.33
CA LYS A 274 31.71 24.23 -31.12
C LYS A 274 32.76 25.35 -31.15
N GLU A 275 33.31 25.64 -32.33
CA GLU A 275 34.36 26.65 -32.49
C GLU A 275 34.03 27.59 -33.65
N GLY A 276 34.06 28.91 -33.42
CA GLY A 276 33.85 29.91 -34.49
C GLY A 276 32.40 30.05 -34.99
N GLY A 277 31.43 29.53 -34.23
CA GLY A 277 30.00 29.74 -34.44
C GLY A 277 29.53 31.13 -34.02
N ASN A 278 28.35 31.53 -34.48
CA ASN A 278 27.72 32.80 -34.11
C ASN A 278 26.96 32.63 -32.77
N PRO A 279 27.37 33.28 -31.67
CA PRO A 279 26.69 33.13 -30.38
C PRO A 279 25.24 33.61 -30.38
N ASP A 280 24.93 34.61 -31.22
CA ASP A 280 23.59 35.19 -31.33
C ASP A 280 22.67 34.34 -32.24
N ASN A 281 23.24 33.54 -33.14
CA ASN A 281 22.52 32.64 -34.04
C ASN A 281 23.18 31.24 -34.04
N PRO A 282 22.95 30.41 -33.01
CA PRO A 282 23.61 29.11 -32.87
C PRO A 282 23.31 28.11 -34.01
N ASN A 283 22.20 28.31 -34.73
CA ASN A 283 21.79 27.48 -35.87
C ASN A 283 22.47 27.89 -37.19
N GLU A 284 23.29 28.95 -37.20
CA GLU A 284 24.17 29.29 -38.32
C GLU A 284 25.42 28.42 -38.26
N ILE A 285 25.55 27.52 -39.22
CA ILE A 285 26.61 26.52 -39.26
C ILE A 285 27.46 26.68 -40.51
N LYS A 286 28.78 26.52 -40.37
CA LYS A 286 29.72 26.54 -41.49
C LYS A 286 30.09 25.12 -41.94
N ARG A 287 30.35 24.97 -43.24
CA ARG A 287 30.93 23.76 -43.83
C ARG A 287 32.23 23.35 -43.13
N GLY A 288 32.44 22.05 -42.95
CA GLY A 288 33.65 21.49 -42.35
C GLY A 288 33.85 21.79 -40.86
N ALA A 289 32.93 22.52 -40.22
CA ALA A 289 33.04 22.86 -38.80
C ALA A 289 32.61 21.68 -37.91
N LEU A 290 33.16 21.63 -36.70
CA LEU A 290 32.77 20.67 -35.68
C LEU A 290 31.45 21.09 -35.03
N ILE A 291 30.42 20.27 -35.19
CA ILE A 291 29.05 20.52 -34.72
C ILE A 291 28.76 19.64 -33.51
N ALA A 292 28.08 20.22 -32.53
CA ALA A 292 27.55 19.52 -31.38
C ALA A 292 26.02 19.53 -31.40
N ILE A 293 25.44 18.37 -31.13
CA ILE A 293 24.02 18.16 -30.90
C ILE A 293 23.85 17.79 -29.45
N GLU A 294 23.24 18.69 -28.67
CA GLU A 294 22.76 18.37 -27.33
C GLU A 294 21.39 17.69 -27.45
N CYS A 295 21.30 16.49 -26.91
CA CYS A 295 20.12 15.66 -27.01
C CYS A 295 19.79 14.99 -25.68
N GLU A 296 18.62 14.36 -25.60
CA GLU A 296 18.24 13.49 -24.49
C GLU A 296 17.80 12.15 -25.04
N ASN A 297 18.38 11.07 -24.52
CA ASN A 297 18.05 9.69 -24.83
C ASN A 297 18.16 9.31 -26.32
N VAL A 298 19.08 9.95 -27.05
CA VAL A 298 19.33 9.65 -28.48
C VAL A 298 20.51 8.70 -28.61
N HIS A 299 20.22 7.42 -28.78
CA HIS A 299 21.22 6.40 -29.10
C HIS A 299 21.31 6.25 -30.61
N LEU A 300 22.47 6.48 -31.21
CA LEU A 300 22.70 6.30 -32.65
C LEU A 300 23.05 4.83 -32.94
N LEU A 301 22.18 4.16 -33.67
CA LEU A 301 22.41 2.79 -34.15
C LEU A 301 21.87 2.66 -35.58
N ASP A 302 22.64 2.05 -36.48
CA ASP A 302 22.23 1.74 -37.84
C ASP A 302 21.42 0.43 -37.91
N ALA A 303 20.89 0.12 -39.09
CA ALA A 303 20.11 -1.11 -39.32
C ALA A 303 20.93 -2.40 -39.15
N THR A 304 22.28 -2.31 -39.18
CA THR A 304 23.16 -3.48 -38.96
C THR A 304 23.43 -3.73 -37.48
N GLY A 305 23.30 -2.70 -36.64
CA GLY A 305 23.58 -2.78 -35.22
C GLY A 305 25.07 -2.65 -34.87
N GLU A 306 25.89 -2.29 -35.85
CA GLU A 306 27.35 -2.21 -35.71
C GLU A 306 27.89 -0.78 -35.85
N ASN A 307 27.12 0.14 -36.46
CA ASN A 307 27.56 1.52 -36.71
C ASN A 307 26.56 2.55 -36.15
N PRO A 308 26.98 3.82 -35.97
CA PRO A 308 26.07 4.92 -35.70
C PRO A 308 24.99 5.07 -36.78
N GLY A 309 23.77 5.42 -36.37
CA GLY A 309 22.66 5.75 -37.26
C GLY A 309 22.88 7.04 -38.06
N ASP A 310 21.89 7.42 -38.87
CA ASP A 310 22.04 8.49 -39.85
C ASP A 310 21.74 9.88 -39.26
N LEU A 311 22.60 10.84 -39.57
CA LEU A 311 22.36 12.28 -39.37
C LEU A 311 22.05 12.90 -40.74
N ILE A 312 20.85 13.46 -40.89
CA ILE A 312 20.31 13.84 -42.21
C ILE A 312 19.94 15.31 -42.25
N PHE A 313 20.44 15.98 -43.29
CA PHE A 313 20.11 17.35 -43.64
C PHE A 313 19.23 17.34 -44.88
N ARG A 314 17.98 17.76 -44.74
CA ARG A 314 17.04 17.89 -45.84
C ARG A 314 17.00 19.34 -46.33
N SER A 315 17.38 19.57 -47.57
CA SER A 315 17.26 20.88 -48.21
C SER A 315 15.80 21.20 -48.57
N ILE A 316 15.52 22.47 -48.87
CA ILE A 316 14.21 22.91 -49.40
C ILE A 316 13.83 22.27 -50.74
N SER A 317 14.79 21.67 -51.45
CA SER A 317 14.57 20.93 -52.71
C SER A 317 14.25 19.46 -52.48
N ASP A 318 13.96 19.08 -51.23
CA ASP A 318 13.66 17.70 -50.79
C ASP A 318 14.78 16.69 -51.05
N LEU A 319 16.03 17.17 -51.17
CA LEU A 319 17.22 16.32 -51.21
C LEU A 319 17.73 16.08 -49.79
N ASP A 320 17.96 14.81 -49.46
CA ASP A 320 18.52 14.37 -48.19
C ASP A 320 20.03 14.14 -48.35
N ASP A 321 20.82 14.87 -47.57
CA ASP A 321 22.27 14.72 -47.47
C ASP A 321 22.63 14.12 -46.12
N LYS A 322 23.43 13.04 -46.13
CA LYS A 322 23.79 12.29 -44.94
C LYS A 322 25.23 12.60 -44.51
N VAL A 323 25.43 12.78 -43.21
CA VAL A 323 26.79 12.86 -42.64
C VAL A 323 27.43 11.48 -42.73
N ALA A 324 28.66 11.41 -43.23
CA ALA A 324 29.38 10.14 -43.29
C ALA A 324 29.69 9.62 -41.88
N THR A 325 29.61 8.30 -41.68
CA THR A 325 29.86 7.69 -40.36
C THR A 325 31.24 8.04 -39.81
N GLU A 326 32.25 8.17 -40.67
CA GLU A 326 33.62 8.57 -40.31
C GLU A 326 33.73 10.02 -39.81
N ASP A 327 32.78 10.88 -40.17
CA ASP A 327 32.71 12.26 -39.70
C ASP A 327 32.02 12.39 -38.33
N ILE A 328 31.38 11.32 -37.83
CA ILE A 328 30.78 11.27 -36.49
C ILE A 328 31.85 10.96 -35.46
N THR A 329 32.35 12.01 -34.81
CA THR A 329 33.45 11.93 -33.83
C THR A 329 33.01 11.48 -32.44
N LYS A 330 31.73 11.65 -32.08
CA LYS A 330 31.18 11.25 -30.78
C LYS A 330 29.68 10.95 -30.91
N ALA A 331 29.25 9.85 -30.33
CA ALA A 331 27.84 9.46 -30.29
C ALA A 331 27.51 8.93 -28.89
N THR A 332 26.98 9.81 -28.03
CA THR A 332 26.50 9.44 -26.70
C THR A 332 25.03 9.83 -26.55
N PRO A 333 24.27 9.21 -25.62
CA PRO A 333 22.82 9.46 -25.48
C PRO A 333 22.43 10.92 -25.26
N THR A 334 23.37 11.74 -24.78
CA THR A 334 23.15 13.16 -24.44
C THR A 334 23.93 14.14 -25.32
N LEU A 335 24.85 13.65 -26.15
CA LEU A 335 25.71 14.48 -26.97
C LEU A 335 26.22 13.72 -28.20
N ILE A 336 26.00 14.29 -29.37
CA ILE A 336 26.57 13.83 -30.65
C ILE A 336 27.48 14.92 -31.21
N GLU A 337 28.67 14.58 -31.67
CA GLU A 337 29.62 15.50 -32.31
C GLU A 337 30.04 14.97 -33.68
N PHE A 338 30.02 15.82 -34.70
CA PHE A 338 30.40 15.44 -36.07
C PHE A 338 30.96 16.62 -36.86
N TYR A 339 31.70 16.34 -37.93
CA TYR A 339 32.15 17.36 -38.89
C TYR A 339 31.08 17.63 -39.95
N MET A 340 30.74 18.90 -40.16
CA MET A 340 29.74 19.31 -41.15
C MET A 340 30.20 19.01 -42.58
N ILE A 341 29.27 18.52 -43.41
CA ILE A 341 29.51 18.16 -44.82
C ILE A 341 30.09 19.35 -45.59
N ASN A 342 31.19 19.13 -46.33
CA ASN A 342 31.90 20.20 -47.06
C ASN A 342 31.20 20.64 -48.35
N ASP A 343 30.46 19.77 -49.01
CA ASP A 343 29.94 20.01 -50.36
C ASP A 343 28.45 20.42 -50.38
N LEU A 344 27.89 20.83 -49.23
CA LEU A 344 26.53 21.36 -49.14
C LEU A 344 26.43 22.80 -49.63
N THR A 345 25.36 23.10 -50.39
CA THR A 345 25.03 24.46 -50.82
C THR A 345 24.59 25.34 -49.64
N GLU A 346 24.91 26.63 -49.66
CA GLU A 346 24.37 27.57 -48.66
C GLU A 346 22.84 27.61 -48.73
N GLY A 347 22.19 27.61 -47.58
CA GLY A 347 20.73 27.54 -47.53
C GLY A 347 20.17 27.05 -46.21
N ASN A 348 18.86 26.86 -46.22
CA ASN A 348 18.11 26.39 -45.06
C ASN A 348 17.90 24.88 -45.15
N TYR A 349 18.15 24.19 -44.04
CA TYR A 349 18.07 22.75 -43.93
C TYR A 349 17.22 22.35 -42.74
N GLN A 350 16.39 21.33 -42.94
CA GLN A 350 15.70 20.62 -41.87
C GLN A 350 16.59 19.47 -41.41
N PHE A 351 16.85 19.38 -40.11
CA PHE A 351 17.69 18.32 -39.55
C PHE A 351 16.85 17.21 -38.92
N ARG A 352 17.23 15.96 -39.17
CA ARG A 352 16.68 14.80 -38.48
C ARG A 352 17.74 13.72 -38.23
N ILE A 353 17.48 12.90 -37.23
CA ILE A 353 18.25 11.70 -36.91
C ILE A 353 17.37 10.50 -37.23
N GLU A 354 17.93 9.50 -37.92
CA GLU A 354 17.29 8.20 -38.11
C GLU A 354 18.10 7.15 -37.36
N THR A 355 17.50 6.51 -36.36
CA THR A 355 18.16 5.49 -35.53
C THR A 355 17.30 4.25 -35.38
N TYR A 356 17.95 3.08 -35.39
CA TYR A 356 17.32 1.78 -35.24
C TYR A 356 17.45 1.24 -33.80
N TYR A 357 17.75 2.10 -32.83
CA TYR A 357 17.92 1.68 -31.44
C TYR A 357 16.59 1.27 -30.79
N ASN A 358 16.52 0.04 -30.28
CA ASN A 358 15.33 -0.56 -29.68
C ASN A 358 15.23 -0.40 -28.14
N GLY A 359 16.19 0.26 -27.49
CA GLY A 359 16.31 0.35 -26.02
C GLY A 359 17.37 -0.57 -25.40
N GLU A 360 17.76 -1.63 -26.08
CA GLU A 360 18.76 -2.63 -25.64
C GLU A 360 19.96 -2.75 -26.60
N GLY A 361 19.85 -2.18 -27.80
CA GLY A 361 20.85 -2.25 -28.86
C GLY A 361 20.49 -3.30 -29.90
N ASN A 362 21.18 -4.44 -29.87
CA ASN A 362 20.99 -5.52 -30.83
C ASN A 362 19.98 -6.56 -30.32
N PRO A 363 19.05 -7.05 -31.17
CA PRO A 363 18.91 -6.72 -32.60
C PRO A 363 18.26 -5.32 -32.83
N PRO A 364 18.70 -4.55 -33.85
CA PRO A 364 18.10 -3.26 -34.17
C PRO A 364 16.62 -3.36 -34.53
N LEU A 365 15.91 -2.23 -34.49
CA LEU A 365 14.54 -2.10 -34.98
C LEU A 365 14.45 -2.44 -36.47
N GLU A 366 13.29 -2.92 -36.93
CA GLU A 366 13.04 -3.16 -38.36
C GLU A 366 12.83 -1.84 -39.14
N GLU A 367 12.32 -0.81 -38.47
CA GLU A 367 12.07 0.52 -39.02
C GLU A 367 12.76 1.60 -38.16
N PRO A 368 13.31 2.66 -38.77
CA PRO A 368 14.03 3.69 -38.03
C PRO A 368 13.09 4.60 -37.24
N VAL A 369 13.53 5.00 -36.05
CA VAL A 369 12.96 6.12 -35.28
C VAL A 369 13.51 7.42 -35.85
N VAL A 370 12.62 8.29 -36.31
CA VAL A 370 12.96 9.60 -36.90
C VAL A 370 12.79 10.70 -35.86
N ILE A 371 13.87 11.37 -35.50
CA ILE A 371 13.88 12.48 -34.53
C ILE A 371 14.19 13.77 -35.29
N THR A 372 13.21 14.65 -35.40
CA THR A 372 13.33 15.90 -36.16
C THR A 372 13.66 17.07 -35.23
N TYR A 373 14.67 17.88 -35.60
CA TYR A 373 14.96 19.12 -34.87
C TYR A 373 13.92 20.19 -35.22
N PRO A 374 13.24 20.84 -34.26
CA PRO A 374 12.12 21.72 -34.56
C PRO A 374 12.51 23.01 -35.29
N GLU A 375 13.79 23.40 -35.25
CA GLU A 375 14.28 24.62 -35.88
C GLU A 375 15.02 24.34 -37.19
N THR A 376 15.04 25.33 -38.07
CA THR A 376 15.79 25.27 -39.32
C THR A 376 17.25 25.64 -39.08
N LEU A 377 18.16 24.84 -39.64
CA LEU A 377 19.59 25.14 -39.67
C LEU A 377 19.92 25.96 -40.91
N LYS A 378 20.77 26.97 -40.76
CA LYS A 378 21.20 27.82 -41.86
C LYS A 378 22.67 27.55 -42.13
N LEU A 379 22.96 26.98 -43.29
CA LEU A 379 24.33 26.79 -43.74
C LEU A 379 24.85 28.08 -44.38
N VAL A 380 25.98 28.58 -43.88
CA VAL A 380 26.61 29.86 -44.27
C VAL A 380 28.06 29.72 -44.71
#